data_AF-A0A2E8GT83-F1
#
_entry.id   AF-A0A2E8GT83-F1
#
_cell.length_a   1.000
_cell.length_b   1.000
_cell.length_c   1.000
_cell.angle_alpha   90.00
_cell.angle_beta   90.00
_cell.angle_gamma   90.00
#
_symmetry.space_group_name_H-M   'P 1'
#
loop_
_entity.id
_entity.type
_entity.pdbx_description
1 polymer ?
#
loop_
_entity_poly.entity_id
_entity_poly.type
_entity_poly.pdbx_seq_one_letter_code
_entity_poly.pdbx_strand_id
1 'polypeptide(L)'
;MSLFRSKQRRRKPKRIYKNSRNVQRRVIRWLLLLIASVLLIIFIFGDHGMYQLYRLRAERSANQALITELRRERGKLEEEKFRLKTDMEYIERIARERYRMVKKGEKVFKVIPKEN
;
A
#
# COMPACT_ATOMS: atom_id res chain seq x y z
N MET A 1 -10.82 -86.28 45.77
CA MET A 1 -11.02 -85.25 46.81
C MET A 1 -9.94 -84.19 46.67
N SER A 2 -10.34 -82.95 46.37
CA SER A 2 -9.61 -81.66 46.42
C SER A 2 -8.15 -81.60 45.94
N LEU A 3 -7.85 -81.08 44.74
CA LEU A 3 -7.75 -79.65 44.40
C LEU A 3 -6.80 -78.86 45.33
N PHE A 4 -5.52 -78.73 44.94
CA PHE A 4 -4.72 -77.56 45.31
C PHE A 4 -4.10 -76.91 44.08
N ARG A 5 -4.76 -75.83 43.70
CA ARG A 5 -4.55 -74.94 42.57
C ARG A 5 -3.26 -74.13 42.78
N SER A 6 -2.34 -74.21 41.82
CA SER A 6 -1.14 -73.38 41.78
C SER A 6 -1.53 -71.90 41.72
N LYS A 7 -1.13 -71.16 42.75
CA LYS A 7 -1.40 -69.72 42.87
C LYS A 7 -0.39 -68.96 42.01
N GLN A 8 -0.69 -68.79 40.73
CA GLN A 8 0.06 -67.89 39.84
C GLN A 8 0.06 -66.47 40.44
N ARG A 9 1.22 -66.03 40.92
CA ARG A 9 1.45 -64.65 41.35
C ARG A 9 1.44 -63.75 40.10
N ARG A 10 0.33 -63.07 39.87
CA ARG A 10 0.25 -62.01 38.84
C ARG A 10 1.23 -60.89 39.18
N ARG A 11 2.33 -60.79 38.43
CA ARG A 11 3.24 -59.64 38.50
C ARG A 11 2.51 -58.42 37.94
N LYS A 12 2.27 -57.40 38.78
CA LYS A 12 1.74 -56.11 38.32
C LYS A 12 2.75 -55.44 37.39
N PRO A 13 2.35 -54.84 36.26
CA PRO A 13 3.28 -54.11 35.42
C PRO A 13 3.80 -52.89 36.19
N LYS A 14 5.11 -52.81 36.39
CA LYS A 14 5.76 -51.58 36.89
C LYS A 14 5.57 -50.50 35.84
N ARG A 15 4.75 -49.48 36.13
CA ARG A 15 4.61 -48.30 35.29
C ARG A 15 5.97 -47.61 35.24
N ILE A 16 6.64 -47.71 34.10
CA ILE A 16 7.91 -47.03 33.83
C ILE A 16 7.57 -45.56 33.60
N TYR A 17 7.40 -44.80 34.69
CA TYR A 17 7.50 -43.33 34.60
C TYR A 17 8.97 -43.02 34.37
N LYS A 18 9.39 -43.08 33.11
CA LYS A 18 10.72 -42.67 32.66
C LYS A 18 10.86 -41.19 33.03
N ASN A 19 11.92 -40.85 33.74
CA ASN A 19 12.21 -39.50 34.21
C ASN A 19 12.42 -38.58 32.99
N SER A 20 11.32 -38.01 32.50
CA SER A 20 11.25 -37.27 31.23
C SER A 20 11.56 -35.78 31.40
N ARG A 21 12.10 -35.38 32.56
CA ARG A 21 12.35 -33.96 32.90
C ARG A 21 13.15 -33.23 31.81
N ASN A 22 14.12 -33.90 31.18
CA ASN A 22 14.93 -33.30 30.12
C ASN A 22 14.22 -33.23 28.77
N VAL A 23 13.40 -34.24 28.45
CA VAL A 23 12.61 -34.29 27.20
C VAL A 23 11.46 -33.28 27.29
N GLN A 24 10.76 -33.21 28.43
CA GLN A 24 9.75 -32.17 28.70
C GLN A 24 10.32 -30.76 28.59
N ARG A 25 11.49 -30.48 29.21
CA ARG A 25 12.16 -29.16 29.08
C ARG A 25 12.57 -28.83 27.65
N ARG A 26 12.88 -29.83 26.82
CA ARG A 26 13.22 -29.63 25.40
C ARG A 26 11.96 -29.33 24.60
N VAL A 27 10.88 -30.09 24.81
CA VAL A 27 9.58 -29.86 24.16
C VAL A 27 9.00 -28.50 24.54
N ILE A 28 9.04 -28.12 25.82
CA ILE A 28 8.59 -26.80 26.27
C ILE A 28 9.40 -25.67 25.63
N ARG A 29 10.74 -25.82 25.53
CA ARG A 29 11.57 -24.83 24.83
C ARG A 29 11.19 -24.67 23.36
N TRP A 30 10.99 -25.78 22.63
CA TRP A 30 10.55 -25.73 21.24
C TRP A 30 9.16 -25.14 21.09
N LEU A 31 8.24 -25.46 22.00
CA LEU A 31 6.90 -24.87 22.02
C LEU A 31 6.95 -23.35 22.24
N LEU A 32 7.77 -22.89 23.19
CA LEU A 32 7.97 -21.45 23.44
C LEU A 32 8.57 -20.75 22.23
N LEU A 33 9.57 -21.36 21.56
CA LEU A 33 10.14 -20.81 20.33
C LEU A 33 9.11 -20.74 19.19
N LEU A 34 8.25 -21.75 19.07
CA LEU A 34 7.18 -21.76 18.07
C LEU A 34 6.17 -20.64 18.33
N ILE A 35 5.71 -20.50 19.58
CA ILE A 35 4.80 -19.42 19.97
C ILE A 35 5.44 -18.05 19.73
N ALA A 36 6.70 -17.86 20.14
CA ALA A 36 7.43 -16.61 19.89
C ALA A 36 7.59 -16.32 18.39
N SER A 37 7.86 -17.34 17.57
CA SER A 37 7.94 -17.20 16.12
C SER A 37 6.61 -16.79 15.51
N VAL A 38 5.50 -17.40 15.92
CA VAL A 38 4.16 -17.05 15.43
C VAL A 38 3.81 -15.62 15.84
N LEU A 39 4.09 -15.23 17.08
CA LEU A 39 3.90 -13.85 17.55
C LEU A 39 4.75 -12.86 16.76
N LEU A 40 6.00 -13.20 16.44
CA LEU A 40 6.89 -12.36 15.65
C LEU A 40 6.39 -12.20 14.20
N ILE A 41 5.88 -13.28 13.60
CA ILE A 41 5.25 -13.23 12.28
C ILE A 41 4.00 -12.34 12.31
N ILE A 42 3.11 -12.50 13.29
CA ILE A 42 1.92 -11.65 13.44
C ILE A 42 2.32 -10.20 13.76
N PHE A 43 3.39 -9.97 14.49
CA PHE A 43 3.86 -8.62 14.80
C PHE A 43 4.43 -7.90 13.55
N ILE A 44 5.12 -8.63 12.68
CA ILE A 44 5.71 -8.09 11.45
C ILE A 44 4.66 -7.97 10.33
N PHE A 45 3.85 -9.02 10.12
CA PHE A 45 2.90 -9.16 9.01
C PHE A 45 1.43 -8.93 9.37
N GLY A 46 1.09 -8.77 10.66
CA GLY A 46 -0.28 -8.55 11.08
C GLY A 46 -0.82 -7.21 10.59
N ASP A 47 -2.13 -7.07 10.62
CA ASP A 47 -2.88 -5.92 10.11
C ASP A 47 -2.54 -4.58 10.78
N HIS A 48 -1.66 -4.54 11.78
CA HIS A 48 -1.15 -3.32 12.44
C HIS A 48 0.39 -3.30 12.52
N GLY A 49 1.07 -4.20 11.79
CA GLY A 49 2.52 -4.32 11.78
C GLY A 49 3.21 -3.15 11.09
N MET A 50 4.53 -3.05 11.30
CA MET A 50 5.37 -1.98 10.77
C MET A 50 5.21 -1.75 9.25
N TYR A 51 4.93 -2.80 8.48
CA TYR A 51 4.75 -2.71 7.03
C TYR A 51 3.58 -1.82 6.61
N GLN A 52 2.48 -1.84 7.37
CA GLN A 52 1.31 -1.02 7.08
C GLN A 52 1.59 0.46 7.32
N LEU A 53 2.39 0.80 8.35
CA LEU A 53 2.78 2.18 8.62
C LEU A 53 3.65 2.76 7.48
N TYR A 54 4.54 1.95 6.90
CA TYR A 54 5.35 2.37 5.75
C TYR A 54 4.48 2.58 4.49
N ARG A 55 3.59 1.64 4.18
CA ARG A 55 2.67 1.79 3.04
C ARG A 55 1.75 2.99 3.21
N LEU A 56 1.14 3.14 4.38
CA LEU A 56 0.21 4.23 4.66
C LEU A 56 0.91 5.61 4.60
N ARG A 57 2.16 5.71 5.08
CA ARG A 57 2.95 6.94 4.93
C ARG A 57 3.25 7.28 3.47
N ALA A 58 3.61 6.28 2.67
CA ALA A 58 3.89 6.48 1.25
C ALA A 58 2.63 6.86 0.45
N GLU A 59 1.50 6.22 0.74
CA GLU A 59 0.22 6.53 0.10
C GLU A 59 -0.27 7.93 0.48
N ARG A 60 -0.10 8.32 1.75
CA ARG A 60 -0.43 9.65 2.23
C ARG A 60 0.43 10.73 1.56
N SER A 61 1.73 10.50 1.40
CA SER A 61 2.62 11.48 0.75
C SER A 61 2.30 11.63 -0.74
N ALA A 62 2.03 10.53 -1.44
CA ALA A 62 1.63 10.56 -2.85
C ALA A 62 0.32 11.32 -3.06
N ASN A 63 -0.71 11.02 -2.25
CA ASN A 63 -1.98 11.74 -2.30
C ASN A 63 -1.83 13.23 -1.98
N GLN A 64 -0.98 13.57 -1.00
CA GLN A 64 -0.74 14.98 -0.64
C GLN A 64 -0.01 15.75 -1.74
N ALA A 65 0.92 15.09 -2.46
CA ALA A 65 1.58 15.67 -3.62
C ALA A 65 0.56 15.93 -4.74
N LEU A 66 -0.31 14.97 -5.03
CA LEU A 66 -1.38 15.10 -6.03
C LEU A 66 -2.34 16.25 -5.69
N ILE A 67 -2.77 16.37 -4.43
CA ILE A 67 -3.63 17.47 -3.97
C ILE A 67 -2.94 18.82 -4.19
N THR A 68 -1.64 18.90 -3.91
CA THR A 68 -0.86 20.14 -4.08
C THR A 68 -0.77 20.53 -5.55
N GLU A 69 -0.51 19.57 -6.42
CA GLU A 69 -0.45 19.78 -7.86
C GLU A 69 -1.79 20.26 -8.43
N LEU A 70 -2.88 19.56 -8.09
CA LEU A 70 -4.24 19.92 -8.51
C LEU A 70 -4.65 21.32 -8.02
N ARG A 71 -4.27 21.70 -6.78
CA ARG A 71 -4.52 23.05 -6.27
C ARG A 71 -3.76 24.11 -7.07
N ARG A 72 -2.52 23.82 -7.46
CA ARG A 72 -1.71 24.73 -8.28
C ARG A 72 -2.30 24.89 -9.68
N GLU A 73 -2.73 23.80 -10.29
CA GLU A 73 -3.38 23.82 -11.60
C GLU A 73 -4.70 24.58 -11.57
N ARG A 74 -5.53 24.32 -10.55
CA ARG A 74 -6.76 25.08 -10.33
C ARG A 74 -6.50 26.59 -10.24
N GLY A 75 -5.47 27.01 -9.48
CA GLY A 75 -5.12 28.42 -9.35
C GLY A 75 -4.74 29.05 -10.70
N LYS A 76 -3.94 28.36 -11.52
CA LYS A 76 -3.58 28.81 -12.87
C LYS A 76 -4.82 28.94 -13.77
N LEU A 77 -5.71 27.96 -13.73
CA LEU A 77 -6.94 27.97 -14.54
C LEU A 77 -7.91 29.08 -14.09
N GLU A 78 -8.00 29.35 -12.79
CA GLU A 78 -8.80 30.46 -12.27
C GLU A 78 -8.23 31.81 -12.70
N GLU A 79 -6.91 31.98 -12.68
CA GLU A 79 -6.24 33.17 -13.18
C GLU A 79 -6.45 33.34 -14.69
N GLU A 80 -6.27 32.28 -15.49
CA GLU A 80 -6.51 32.31 -16.93
C GLU A 80 -7.98 32.66 -17.24
N LYS A 81 -8.92 32.05 -16.52
CA LYS A 81 -10.35 32.38 -16.62
C LYS A 81 -10.63 33.84 -16.28
N PHE A 82 -9.95 34.40 -15.28
CA PHE A 82 -10.08 35.82 -14.94
C PHE A 82 -9.57 36.71 -16.07
N ARG A 83 -8.39 36.42 -16.61
CA ARG A 83 -7.81 37.17 -17.75
C ARG A 83 -8.71 37.10 -18.99
N LEU A 84 -9.24 35.93 -19.31
CA LEU A 84 -10.19 35.76 -20.42
C LEU A 84 -11.53 36.49 -20.23
N LYS A 85 -11.85 36.95 -19.02
CA LYS A 85 -13.08 37.72 -18.74
C LYS A 85 -12.84 39.22 -18.66
N THR A 86 -11.69 39.62 -18.13
CA THR A 86 -11.44 41.02 -17.73
C THR A 86 -10.45 41.72 -18.66
N ASP A 87 -9.59 40.98 -19.37
CA ASP A 87 -8.51 41.53 -20.19
C ASP A 87 -8.82 41.36 -21.68
N MET A 88 -9.33 42.44 -22.31
CA MET A 88 -9.64 42.43 -23.75
C MET A 88 -8.41 42.26 -24.64
N GLU A 89 -7.25 42.80 -24.23
CA GLU A 89 -6.02 42.69 -25.02
C GLU A 89 -5.53 41.25 -25.06
N TYR A 90 -5.60 40.55 -23.91
CA TYR A 90 -5.31 39.13 -23.82
C TYR A 90 -6.22 38.28 -24.71
N ILE A 91 -7.52 38.59 -24.74
CA ILE A 91 -8.50 37.91 -25.61
C ILE A 91 -8.19 38.16 -27.09
N GLU A 92 -7.94 39.42 -27.48
CA GLU A 92 -7.61 39.77 -28.87
C GLU A 92 -6.32 39.07 -29.34
N ARG A 93 -5.29 39.03 -28.48
CA ARG A 93 -4.06 38.31 -28.77
C ARG A 93 -4.32 36.82 -29.00
N ILE A 94 -5.06 36.15 -28.12
CA ILE A 94 -5.40 34.72 -28.31
C ILE A 94 -6.22 34.50 -29.58
N ALA A 95 -7.19 35.37 -29.88
CA ALA A 95 -8.00 35.29 -31.08
C ALA A 95 -7.14 35.39 -32.36
N ARG A 96 -6.16 36.31 -32.40
CA ARG A 96 -5.25 36.48 -33.54
C ARG A 96 -4.18 35.38 -33.62
N GLU A 97 -3.54 35.01 -32.52
CA GLU A 97 -2.41 34.07 -32.51
C GLU A 97 -2.86 32.61 -32.62
N ARG A 98 -3.80 32.17 -31.78
CA ARG A 98 -4.24 30.77 -31.74
C ARG A 98 -5.29 30.46 -32.79
N TYR A 99 -6.23 31.38 -33.01
CA TYR A 99 -7.38 31.14 -33.88
C TYR A 99 -7.30 31.86 -35.24
N ARG A 100 -6.27 32.70 -35.46
CA ARG A 100 -6.10 33.49 -36.70
C ARG A 100 -7.36 34.30 -37.07
N MET A 101 -8.12 34.71 -36.05
CA MET A 101 -9.30 35.56 -36.22
C MET A 101 -8.87 36.97 -36.62
N VAL A 102 -9.65 37.59 -37.50
CA VAL A 102 -9.42 38.94 -38.01
C VAL A 102 -10.65 39.81 -37.75
N LYS A 103 -10.43 41.09 -37.44
CA LYS A 103 -11.53 42.05 -37.28
C LYS A 103 -12.21 42.30 -38.64
N LYS A 104 -13.48 42.70 -38.60
CA LYS A 104 -14.25 43.04 -39.80
C LYS A 104 -13.51 44.13 -40.58
N GLY A 105 -13.06 43.80 -41.80
CA GLY A 105 -12.30 44.70 -42.68
C GLY A 105 -10.80 44.40 -42.80
N GLU A 106 -10.24 43.51 -41.98
CA GLU A 106 -8.85 43.05 -42.10
C GLU A 106 -8.73 41.90 -43.13
N LYS A 107 -7.60 41.83 -43.87
CA LYS A 107 -7.32 40.79 -44.88
C LYS A 107 -6.23 39.83 -44.39
N VAL A 108 -6.47 38.52 -44.54
CA VAL A 108 -5.49 37.47 -44.21
C VAL A 108 -4.61 37.19 -45.41
N PHE A 109 -3.29 37.37 -45.28
CA PHE A 109 -2.31 36.95 -46.28
C PHE A 109 -1.71 35.61 -45.88
N LYS A 110 -1.89 34.58 -46.71
CA LYS A 110 -1.19 33.29 -46.57
C LYS A 110 -0.01 33.29 -47.54
N VAL A 111 1.20 33.14 -47.02
CA VAL A 111 2.39 32.98 -47.84
C VAL A 111 2.41 31.54 -48.36
N ILE A 112 2.23 31.37 -49.67
CA ILE A 112 2.35 30.07 -50.33
C ILE A 112 3.78 29.99 -50.90
N PRO A 113 4.58 28.99 -50.53
CA PRO A 113 5.91 28.82 -51.12
C PRO A 113 5.76 28.51 -52.61
N LYS A 114 6.57 29.19 -53.43
CA LYS A 114 6.61 28.96 -54.87
C LYS A 114 7.33 27.62 -55.10
N GLU A 115 6.64 26.62 -55.64
CA GLU A 115 7.29 25.41 -56.15
C GLU A 115 8.22 25.80 -57.31
N ASN A 116 9.46 25.30 -57.24
CA ASN A 116 10.48 25.42 -58.29
C ASN A 116 10.44 24.17 -59.17
#